data_AF-A0A6M1DK60-F1
#
_entry.id   AF-A0A6M1DK60-F1
#
_cell.length_a   1.000
_cell.length_b   1.000
_cell.length_c   1.000
_cell.angle_alpha   90.00
_cell.angle_beta   90.00
_cell.angle_gamma   90.00
#
_symmetry.space_group_name_H-M   'P 1'
#
loop_
_entity.id
_entity.type
_entity.pdbx_description
1 polymer ?
#
loop_
_entity_poly.entity_id
_entity_poly.type
_entity_poly.pdbx_seq_one_letter_code
_entity_poly.pdbx_strand_id
1 'polypeptide(L)'
;MRRNLSHIIAAAFNEPLLLEPAYARVFFCALGREMGAASLSVPQQQVQLDAPGMLAETDEYMAGGKRPARVYRVVNGIAVLPVTGTLVHRLGGMRPFSGMTGYDGIVACLQQAMADSQVRGILLDIDSPGGQAAGAFDCADMIYRLR
;
A
#
# COMPACT_ATOMS: atom_id res chain seq x y z
N MET A 1 -9.07 17.46 -6.39
CA MET A 1 -8.16 16.87 -7.40
C MET A 1 -8.74 15.55 -7.89
N ARG A 2 -8.74 15.32 -9.20
CA ARG A 2 -9.35 14.15 -9.86
C ARG A 2 -8.46 12.91 -9.64
N ARG A 3 -9.05 11.75 -9.29
CA ARG A 3 -8.33 10.47 -9.24
C ARG A 3 -7.77 10.19 -10.64
N ASN A 4 -6.47 9.92 -10.78
CA ASN A 4 -5.90 9.51 -12.06
C ASN A 4 -6.16 8.01 -12.27
N LEU A 5 -7.42 7.66 -12.56
CA LEU A 5 -7.86 6.28 -12.74
C LEU A 5 -7.05 5.57 -13.82
N SER A 6 -6.71 6.25 -14.92
CA SER A 6 -5.89 5.67 -15.99
C SER A 6 -4.53 5.19 -15.49
N HIS A 7 -3.87 5.97 -14.63
CA HIS A 7 -2.59 5.57 -14.03
C HIS A 7 -2.75 4.40 -13.06
N ILE A 8 -3.81 4.41 -12.22
CA ILE A 8 -4.07 3.32 -11.26
C ILE A 8 -4.38 2.02 -12.00
N ILE A 9 -5.18 2.06 -13.06
CA ILE A 9 -5.50 0.91 -13.91
C ILE A 9 -4.24 0.38 -14.58
N ALA A 10 -3.41 1.26 -15.15
CA ALA A 10 -2.15 0.85 -15.77
C ALA A 10 -1.24 0.15 -14.76
N ALA A 11 -1.07 0.69 -13.55
CA ALA A 11 -0.28 0.06 -12.50
C ALA A 11 -0.89 -1.28 -12.02
N ALA A 12 -2.22 -1.36 -11.92
CA ALA A 12 -2.90 -2.56 -11.44
C ALA A 12 -2.81 -3.75 -12.41
N PHE A 13 -2.82 -3.50 -13.72
CA PHE A 13 -2.89 -4.55 -14.74
C PHE A 13 -1.58 -4.77 -15.50
N ASN A 14 -0.69 -3.78 -15.57
CA ASN A 14 0.53 -3.85 -16.38
C ASN A 14 1.82 -3.92 -15.55
N GLU A 15 1.72 -4.02 -14.21
CA GLU A 15 2.88 -4.14 -13.34
C GLU A 15 2.77 -5.35 -12.40
N PRO A 16 3.91 -5.94 -11.99
CA PRO A 16 3.91 -7.00 -10.99
C PRO A 16 3.48 -6.46 -9.62
N LEU A 17 2.58 -7.19 -8.95
CA LEU A 17 2.03 -6.84 -7.64
C LEU A 17 2.38 -7.92 -6.60
N LEU A 18 2.77 -7.48 -5.40
CA LEU A 18 2.94 -8.29 -4.20
C LEU A 18 1.79 -7.93 -3.25
N LEU A 19 0.60 -8.50 -3.45
CA LEU A 19 -0.58 -8.20 -2.65
C LEU A 19 -1.07 -9.43 -1.90
N GLU A 20 -1.57 -9.21 -0.68
CA GLU A 20 -2.35 -10.21 0.02
C GLU A 20 -3.62 -10.55 -0.79
N PRO A 21 -3.98 -11.85 -0.97
CA PRO A 21 -5.13 -12.24 -1.79
C PRO A 21 -6.46 -11.62 -1.36
N ALA A 22 -6.70 -11.49 -0.05
CA ALA A 22 -7.93 -10.89 0.47
C ALA A 22 -8.06 -9.41 0.09
N TYR A 23 -6.97 -8.64 0.26
CA TYR A 23 -6.95 -7.24 -0.14
C TYR A 23 -6.98 -7.07 -1.67
N ALA A 24 -6.30 -7.92 -2.42
CA ALA A 24 -6.32 -7.89 -3.88
C ALA A 24 -7.75 -7.99 -4.42
N ARG A 25 -8.56 -8.91 -3.89
CA ARG A 25 -9.97 -9.06 -4.28
C ARG A 25 -10.76 -7.77 -4.05
N VAL A 26 -10.64 -7.16 -2.87
CA VAL A 26 -11.29 -5.89 -2.53
C VAL A 26 -10.83 -4.76 -3.47
N PHE A 27 -9.53 -4.64 -3.68
CA PHE A 27 -8.94 -3.63 -4.57
C PHE A 27 -9.48 -3.75 -6.00
N PHE A 28 -9.50 -4.95 -6.56
CA PHE A 28 -10.01 -5.19 -7.91
C PHE A 28 -11.55 -5.06 -8.00
N CYS A 29 -12.30 -5.33 -6.92
CA CYS A 29 -13.73 -5.00 -6.86
C CYS A 29 -13.96 -3.49 -6.96
N ALA A 30 -13.21 -2.71 -6.17
CA ALA A 30 -13.30 -1.25 -6.20
C ALA A 30 -12.88 -0.68 -7.57
N LEU A 31 -11.76 -1.16 -8.11
CA LEU A 31 -11.25 -0.73 -9.41
C LEU A 31 -12.19 -1.11 -10.56
N GLY A 32 -12.68 -2.36 -10.57
CA GLY A 32 -13.64 -2.84 -11.57
C GLY A 32 -14.91 -2.01 -11.60
N ARG A 33 -15.44 -1.62 -10.44
CA ARG A 33 -16.61 -0.72 -10.34
C ARG A 33 -16.33 0.67 -10.94
N GLU A 34 -15.17 1.26 -10.65
CA GLU A 34 -14.77 2.56 -11.23
C GLU A 34 -14.51 2.48 -12.74
N MET A 35 -14.16 1.30 -13.26
CA MET A 35 -13.99 1.01 -14.69
C MET A 35 -15.31 0.68 -15.42
N GLY A 36 -16.41 0.43 -14.70
CA GLY A 36 -17.67 -0.05 -15.27
C GLY A 36 -17.66 -1.54 -15.64
N ALA A 37 -16.84 -2.36 -14.97
CA ALA A 37 -16.86 -3.81 -15.15
C ALA A 37 -18.18 -4.41 -14.66
N ALA A 38 -18.73 -5.36 -15.42
CA ALA A 38 -19.96 -6.06 -15.05
C ALA A 38 -19.76 -7.08 -13.91
N SER A 39 -18.58 -7.69 -13.84
CA SER A 39 -18.24 -8.71 -12.86
C SER A 39 -16.74 -8.86 -12.64
N LEU A 40 -16.36 -9.38 -11.48
CA LEU A 40 -15.02 -9.83 -11.13
C LEU A 40 -15.03 -11.35 -10.89
N SER A 41 -14.11 -12.08 -11.49
CA SER A 41 -13.92 -13.53 -11.26
C SER A 41 -12.58 -13.81 -10.61
N VAL A 42 -12.56 -14.64 -9.58
CA VAL A 42 -11.35 -15.21 -8.95
C VAL A 42 -11.41 -16.74 -9.12
N PRO A 43 -10.94 -17.29 -10.26
CA PRO A 43 -11.14 -18.70 -10.60
C PRO A 43 -10.54 -19.67 -9.58
N GLN A 44 -9.37 -19.32 -9.03
CA GLN A 44 -8.68 -20.13 -8.02
C GLN A 44 -9.47 -20.30 -6.73
N GLN A 45 -10.35 -19.34 -6.41
CA GLN A 45 -11.21 -19.37 -5.23
C GLN A 45 -12.66 -19.77 -5.58
N GLN A 46 -12.96 -20.04 -6.85
CA GLN A 46 -14.33 -20.27 -7.35
C GLN A 46 -15.30 -19.14 -6.99
N VAL A 47 -14.81 -17.90 -6.92
CA VAL A 47 -15.60 -16.71 -6.60
C VAL A 47 -15.93 -15.95 -7.89
N GLN A 48 -17.20 -15.59 -8.06
CA GLN A 48 -17.66 -14.66 -9.09
C GLN A 48 -18.55 -13.62 -8.43
N LEU A 49 -18.17 -12.35 -8.58
CA LEU A 49 -18.87 -11.20 -8.01
C LEU A 49 -19.45 -10.38 -9.14
N ASP A 50 -20.75 -10.16 -9.13
CA ASP A 50 -21.42 -9.18 -9.97
C ASP A 50 -21.28 -7.77 -9.35
N ALA A 51 -21.91 -6.76 -9.95
CA ALA A 51 -21.81 -5.39 -9.45
C ALA A 51 -22.27 -5.24 -7.98
N PRO A 52 -23.41 -5.81 -7.53
CA PRO A 52 -23.77 -5.86 -6.11
C PRO A 52 -22.75 -6.59 -5.24
N GLY A 53 -22.24 -7.75 -5.67
CA GLY A 53 -21.24 -8.52 -4.93
C GLY A 53 -19.92 -7.75 -4.76
N MET A 54 -19.45 -7.06 -5.80
CA MET A 54 -18.28 -6.20 -5.72
C MET A 54 -18.48 -5.03 -4.75
N LEU A 55 -19.70 -4.46 -4.67
CA LEU A 55 -20.02 -3.42 -3.70
C LEU A 55 -19.96 -3.96 -2.27
N ALA A 56 -20.64 -5.09 -2.01
CA ALA A 56 -20.66 -5.72 -0.69
C ALA A 56 -19.25 -6.05 -0.20
N GLU A 57 -18.41 -6.64 -1.05
CA GLU A 57 -17.01 -6.97 -0.73
C GLU A 57 -16.20 -5.72 -0.35
N THR A 58 -16.39 -4.62 -1.09
CA THR A 58 -15.70 -3.35 -0.78
C THR A 58 -16.21 -2.72 0.50
N ASP A 59 -17.51 -2.78 0.77
CA ASP A 59 -18.12 -2.17 1.94
C ASP A 59 -17.75 -2.93 3.22
N GLU A 60 -17.75 -4.27 3.18
CA GLU A 60 -17.33 -5.12 4.29
C GLU A 60 -15.88 -4.82 4.71
N TYR A 61 -14.97 -4.74 3.73
CA TYR A 61 -13.58 -4.41 4.01
C TYR A 61 -13.44 -2.99 4.59
N MET A 62 -14.21 -2.02 4.08
CA MET A 62 -14.16 -0.64 4.53
C MET A 62 -14.91 -0.39 5.85
N ALA A 63 -15.77 -1.32 6.30
CA ALA A 63 -16.45 -1.27 7.58
C ALA A 63 -15.46 -1.31 8.77
N GLY A 64 -14.27 -1.90 8.58
CA GLY A 64 -13.16 -1.85 9.52
C GLY A 64 -12.50 -0.46 9.67
N GLY A 65 -12.95 0.53 8.89
CA GLY A 65 -12.41 1.88 8.88
C GLY A 65 -11.16 2.03 8.01
N LYS A 66 -10.79 3.29 7.74
CA LYS A 66 -9.55 3.59 7.03
C LYS A 66 -8.36 3.43 7.96
N ARG A 67 -7.29 2.78 7.49
CA ARG A 67 -6.01 2.77 8.20
C ARG A 67 -5.55 4.21 8.46
N PRO A 68 -5.32 4.63 9.72
CA PRO A 68 -4.91 5.98 10.02
C PRO A 68 -3.51 6.24 9.48
N ALA A 69 -3.29 7.43 8.93
CA ALA A 69 -1.94 7.87 8.61
C ALA A 69 -1.14 8.00 9.91
N ARG A 70 -0.04 7.27 10.01
CA ARG A 70 0.91 7.38 11.13
C ARG A 70 2.09 8.24 10.70
N VAL A 71 2.65 8.99 11.65
CA VAL A 71 3.79 9.88 11.40
C VAL A 71 5.04 9.30 12.06
N TYR A 72 6.19 9.55 11.44
CA TYR A 72 7.50 9.28 12.02
C TYR A 72 7.62 9.86 13.44
N ARG A 73 8.15 9.06 14.37
CA ARG A 73 8.42 9.50 15.74
C ARG A 73 9.64 8.80 16.31
N VAL A 74 10.39 9.49 17.17
CA VAL A 74 11.46 8.89 17.97
C VAL A 74 10.95 8.72 19.39
N VAL A 75 11.00 7.50 19.92
CA VAL A 75 10.56 7.16 21.28
C VAL A 75 11.69 6.44 21.99
N ASN A 76 12.21 7.02 23.08
CA ASN A 76 13.33 6.47 23.87
C ASN A 76 14.59 6.15 23.03
N GLY A 77 14.85 6.93 21.97
CA GLY A 77 15.94 6.70 21.04
C GLY A 77 15.66 5.62 19.98
N ILE A 78 14.41 5.18 19.82
CA ILE A 78 13.99 4.28 18.73
C ILE A 78 13.15 5.08 17.73
N ALA A 79 13.60 5.14 16.49
CA ALA A 79 12.83 5.71 15.39
C ALA A 79 11.75 4.72 14.94
N VAL A 80 10.48 5.08 15.11
CA VAL A 80 9.33 4.29 14.67
C VAL A 80 8.88 4.80 13.30
N LEU A 81 9.12 3.98 12.28
CA LEU A 81 8.81 4.28 10.89
C LEU A 81 7.53 3.55 10.49
N PRO A 82 6.43 4.27 10.23
CA PRO A 82 5.19 3.65 9.81
C PRO A 82 5.25 3.20 8.35
N VAL A 83 4.87 1.95 8.10
CA VAL A 83 4.67 1.38 6.76
C VAL A 83 3.22 0.93 6.69
N THR A 84 2.34 1.84 6.28
CA THR A 84 0.88 1.64 6.39
C THR A 84 0.19 1.63 5.03
N GLY A 85 -0.75 0.70 4.87
CA GLY A 85 -1.53 0.42 3.68
C GLY A 85 -0.69 0.15 2.43
N THR A 86 -1.23 0.42 1.24
CA THR A 86 -0.71 -0.16 0.00
C THR A 86 0.62 0.45 -0.43
N LEU A 87 1.58 -0.38 -0.83
CA LEU A 87 2.92 0.06 -1.18
C LEU A 87 3.05 0.42 -2.66
N VAL A 88 3.75 1.51 -2.95
CA VAL A 88 3.97 1.97 -4.33
C VAL A 88 5.44 2.32 -4.55
N HIS A 89 5.91 2.20 -5.78
CA HIS A 89 7.30 2.47 -6.14
C HIS A 89 7.69 3.93 -5.85
N ARG A 90 6.87 4.87 -6.36
CA ARG A 90 7.01 6.30 -6.07
C ARG A 90 5.64 6.89 -5.80
N LEU A 91 5.50 7.53 -4.64
CA LEU A 91 4.23 8.18 -4.30
C LEU A 91 4.04 9.49 -5.09
N GLY A 92 5.14 10.13 -5.51
CA GLY A 92 5.23 11.20 -6.51
C GLY A 92 4.02 12.16 -6.58
N GLY A 93 4.01 13.25 -5.79
CA GLY A 93 3.04 14.35 -5.87
C GLY A 93 1.56 14.00 -5.58
N MET A 94 1.17 12.73 -5.64
CA MET A 94 -0.13 12.24 -5.23
C MET A 94 -0.12 12.18 -3.71
N ARG A 95 -0.93 13.02 -3.06
CA ARG A 95 -1.23 12.81 -1.64
C ARG A 95 -1.77 11.39 -1.50
N PRO A 96 -1.26 10.57 -0.58
CA PRO A 96 -1.65 9.19 -0.44
C PRO A 96 -3.16 9.13 -0.20
N PHE A 97 -3.90 8.77 -1.24
CA PHE A 97 -5.29 8.40 -1.09
C PHE A 97 -5.32 6.97 -0.55
N SER A 98 -6.29 6.68 0.32
CA SER A 98 -6.52 5.34 0.90
C SER A 98 -5.31 4.70 1.62
N GLY A 99 -4.43 5.48 2.24
CA GLY A 99 -3.34 4.94 3.04
C GLY A 99 -2.26 4.25 2.21
N MET A 100 -1.87 4.79 1.06
CA MET A 100 -0.70 4.30 0.33
C MET A 100 0.60 4.80 0.96
N THR A 101 1.67 4.00 0.90
CA THR A 101 3.03 4.38 1.30
C THR A 101 4.00 4.15 0.15
N GLY A 102 4.80 5.16 -0.20
CA GLY A 102 5.83 5.02 -1.23
C GLY A 102 7.14 4.45 -0.67
N TYR A 103 7.79 3.57 -1.42
CA TYR A 103 9.13 3.07 -1.08
C TYR A 103 10.15 4.22 -1.00
N ASP A 104 10.03 5.21 -1.87
CA ASP A 104 10.79 6.46 -1.82
C ASP A 104 10.65 7.20 -0.47
N GLY A 105 9.42 7.28 0.05
CA GLY A 105 9.15 7.87 1.36
C GLY A 105 9.72 7.07 2.53
N ILE A 106 9.61 5.73 2.48
CA ILE A 106 10.19 4.84 3.51
C ILE A 106 11.70 5.04 3.59
N VAL A 107 12.36 5.06 2.44
CA VAL A 107 13.82 5.22 2.33
C VAL A 107 14.27 6.60 2.82
N ALA A 108 13.53 7.66 2.48
CA ALA A 108 13.82 9.00 2.98
C ALA A 108 13.72 9.08 4.50
N CYS A 109 12.65 8.53 5.10
CA CYS A 109 12.49 8.45 6.55
C CYS A 109 13.61 7.64 7.22
N LEU A 110 14.04 6.55 6.58
CA LEU A 110 15.12 5.69 7.06
C LEU A 110 16.45 6.43 7.09
N GLN A 111 16.79 7.16 6.03
CA GLN A 111 17.99 7.99 5.96
C GLN A 111 17.98 9.12 7.01
N GLN A 112 16.82 9.75 7.22
CA GLN A 112 16.66 10.76 8.28
C GLN A 112 16.89 10.18 9.67
N ALA A 113 16.31 9.01 9.96
CA ALA A 113 16.49 8.33 11.24
C ALA A 113 17.96 7.96 11.50
N MET A 114 18.69 7.57 10.46
CA MET A 114 20.12 7.25 10.56
C MET A 114 21.03 8.45 10.79
N ALA A 115 20.64 9.61 10.27
CA ALA A 115 21.40 10.85 10.45
C ALA A 115 21.19 11.47 11.84
N ASP A 116 20.20 10.98 12.60
CA ASP A 116 19.85 11.50 13.92
C ASP A 116 20.68 10.82 15.02
N SER A 117 21.56 11.58 15.66
CA SER A 117 22.42 11.09 16.75
C SER A 117 21.63 10.62 17.99
N GLN A 118 20.35 10.98 18.12
CA GLN A 118 19.49 10.53 19.22
C GLN A 118 18.88 9.14 18.96
N VAL A 119 18.93 8.67 17.71
CA VAL A 119 18.40 7.37 17.29
C VAL A 119 19.47 6.29 17.50
N ARG A 120 19.13 5.29 18.31
CA ARG A 120 19.94 4.10 18.59
C ARG A 120 19.40 2.84 17.90
N GLY A 121 18.22 2.94 17.29
CA GLY A 121 17.58 1.81 16.62
C GLY A 121 16.34 2.23 15.84
N ILE A 122 15.92 1.38 14.92
CA ILE A 122 14.81 1.63 14.00
C ILE A 122 13.80 0.50 14.15
N LEU A 123 12.53 0.86 14.30
CA LEU A 123 11.38 -0.04 14.30
C LEU A 123 10.51 0.26 13.07
N LEU A 124 10.35 -0.74 12.21
CA LEU A 124 9.37 -0.69 11.14
C LEU A 124 8.01 -1.14 11.69
N ASP A 125 7.06 -0.23 11.76
CA ASP A 125 5.68 -0.49 12.18
C ASP A 125 4.83 -0.78 10.94
N ILE A 126 4.77 -2.07 10.58
CA ILE A 126 4.20 -2.55 9.31
C ILE A 126 2.72 -2.93 9.51
N ASP A 127 1.84 -2.20 8.84
CA ASP A 127 0.41 -2.48 8.68
C ASP A 127 0.06 -2.29 7.20
N SER A 128 0.53 -3.22 6.35
CA SER A 128 0.44 -3.12 4.90
C SER A 128 -0.04 -4.44 4.28
N PRO A 129 -1.00 -4.41 3.33
CA PRO A 129 -1.38 -5.58 2.54
C PRO A 129 -0.41 -5.83 1.35
N GLY A 130 0.72 -5.12 1.29
CA GLY A 130 1.64 -5.14 0.16
C GLY A 130 1.31 -4.09 -0.91
N GLY A 131 1.76 -4.30 -2.15
CA GLY A 131 1.64 -3.29 -3.20
C GLY A 131 2.37 -3.63 -4.50
N GLN A 132 2.95 -2.62 -5.14
CA GLN A 132 3.78 -2.80 -6.34
C GLN A 132 5.05 -3.60 -5.98
N ALA A 133 5.42 -4.58 -6.82
CA ALA A 133 6.69 -5.28 -6.65
C ALA A 133 7.89 -4.40 -7.04
N ALA A 134 7.69 -3.45 -7.95
CA ALA A 134 8.71 -2.50 -8.36
C ALA A 134 9.20 -1.66 -7.17
N GLY A 135 10.51 -1.67 -6.94
CA GLY A 135 11.16 -0.98 -5.81
C GLY A 135 11.04 -1.68 -4.46
N ALA A 136 10.27 -2.77 -4.33
CA ALA A 136 10.11 -3.50 -3.07
C ALA A 136 11.43 -4.13 -2.62
N PHE A 137 12.12 -4.81 -3.55
CA PHE A 137 13.41 -5.45 -3.29
C PHE A 137 14.52 -4.41 -3.06
N ASP A 138 14.54 -3.33 -3.82
CA ASP A 138 15.50 -2.24 -3.61
C ASP A 138 15.32 -1.57 -2.24
N CYS A 139 14.07 -1.38 -1.81
CA CYS A 139 13.75 -0.88 -0.46
C CYS A 139 14.22 -1.86 0.62
N ALA A 140 13.97 -3.15 0.44
CA ALA A 140 14.39 -4.20 1.38
C ALA A 140 15.92 -4.28 1.47
N ASP A 141 16.62 -4.22 0.34
CA ASP A 141 18.09 -4.21 0.27
C ASP A 141 18.67 -2.99 0.97
N MET A 142 18.07 -1.82 0.79
CA MET A 142 18.49 -0.63 1.52
C MET A 142 18.31 -0.81 3.02
N ILE A 143 17.16 -1.30 3.49
CA ILE A 143 16.95 -1.58 4.92
C ILE A 143 18.00 -2.57 5.44
N TYR A 144 18.27 -3.63 4.67
CA TYR A 144 19.24 -4.67 5.06
C TYR A 144 20.67 -4.13 5.18
N ARG A 145 21.11 -3.27 4.25
CA ARG A 145 22.45 -2.67 4.26
C ARG A 145 22.72 -1.75 5.45
N LEU A 146 21.68 -1.33 6.17
CA LEU A 146 21.76 -0.38 7.28
C LEU A 146 21.74 -1.06 8.66
N ARG A 147 21.69 -2.40 8.69
CA ARG A 147 21.84 -3.22 9.89
C ARG A 147 23.31 -3.35 10.29
#